data_AF-X1GCI4-F1
#
_entry.id   AF-X1GCI4-F1
#
_cell.length_a   1.000
_cell.length_b   1.000
_cell.length_c   1.000
_cell.angle_alpha   90.00
_cell.angle_beta   90.00
_cell.angle_gamma   90.00
#
_symmetry.space_group_name_H-M   'P 1'
#
loop_
_entity.id
_entity.type
_entity.pdbx_description
1 polymer ?
#
loop_
_entity_poly.entity_id
_entity_poly.type
_entity_poly.pdbx_seq_one_letter_code
_entity_poly.pdbx_strand_id
1 'polypeptide(L)'
;DLKKYTDPNGEYGNQLKETEAKIQLAQEELIRATETLKWSKTLYAEKYISQTELHADELAETKKALDLELAKNNRDLLKDFTYKRNLAQLESDVRQAKMALERTNRKTNADVVQAQADLKAKEAEYQRQKDKLKKIEDQIEKTKIYAPVDGLVIYATSAQRGGWRGRREPLDEGQDVRERQELIHLPTAASVKAEVDIHESSLEKIRPGLPAIISVDALPGKKFFGTVANIAPLPDAQSLWMNPDLKVYNTDIYLNNNDDNLRTGMSCQAEIIIQQYDDAVYVPVQSVLRVGGETTVYVWNGKTLEPRKVEIGLDNNRMVRIISGLKNGEVVSLTPPLKSAGVEPSAGIIFAERNFVEEKTFEGKSVEQAPMQKPLDETKSTEETGKMRERFKSMSSEEREKMRKRFRNMPAEE
;
A
#
# COMPACT_ATOMS: atom_id res chain seq x y z
N ASP A 1 9.70 -64.52 20.39
CA ASP A 1 9.09 -65.85 20.12
C ASP A 1 9.68 -66.55 18.91
N LEU A 2 9.54 -66.02 17.68
CA LEU A 2 10.13 -66.65 16.48
C LEU A 2 11.61 -67.02 16.64
N LYS A 3 12.46 -66.08 17.08
CA LYS A 3 13.88 -66.34 17.33
C LYS A 3 14.13 -67.46 18.35
N LYS A 4 13.32 -67.52 19.42
CA LYS A 4 13.41 -68.54 20.48
C LYS A 4 13.01 -69.93 19.97
N TYR A 5 12.12 -69.98 18.98
CA TYR A 5 11.65 -71.21 18.36
C TYR A 5 12.58 -71.74 17.26
N THR A 6 13.24 -70.85 16.50
CA THR A 6 14.16 -71.21 15.42
C THR A 6 15.60 -71.46 15.87
N ASP A 7 15.97 -71.07 17.08
CA ASP A 7 17.31 -71.25 17.62
C ASP A 7 17.62 -72.76 17.80
N PRO A 8 18.79 -73.26 17.35
CA PRO A 8 19.22 -74.65 17.57
C PRO A 8 19.27 -75.08 19.04
N ASN A 9 19.45 -74.15 19.97
CA ASN A 9 19.35 -74.39 21.42
C ASN A 9 18.03 -73.88 22.03
N GLY A 10 17.09 -73.49 21.18
CA GLY A 10 15.78 -73.00 21.55
C GLY A 10 14.76 -74.11 21.82
N GLU A 11 13.48 -73.73 21.86
CA GLU A 11 12.38 -74.65 22.23
C GLU A 11 12.30 -75.85 21.29
N TYR A 12 12.36 -75.64 19.97
CA TYR A 12 12.30 -76.75 19.01
C TYR A 12 13.55 -77.64 19.07
N GLY A 13 14.74 -77.04 19.19
CA GLY A 13 15.99 -77.79 19.29
C GLY A 13 16.02 -78.71 20.53
N ASN A 14 15.49 -78.24 21.65
CA ASN A 14 15.37 -79.05 22.87
C ASN A 14 14.32 -80.16 22.74
N GLN A 15 13.16 -79.87 22.14
CA GLN A 15 12.13 -80.88 21.87
C GLN A 15 12.63 -81.98 20.92
N LEU A 16 13.39 -81.60 19.89
CA LEU A 16 13.96 -82.55 18.94
C LEU A 16 14.97 -83.47 19.63
N LYS A 17 15.91 -82.91 20.42
CA LYS A 17 16.86 -83.69 21.23
C LYS A 17 16.14 -84.64 22.21
N GLU A 18 15.03 -84.20 22.82
CA GLU A 18 14.23 -85.05 23.71
C GLU A 18 13.58 -86.22 22.97
N THR A 19 13.01 -85.98 21.77
CA THR A 19 12.43 -87.05 20.95
C THR A 19 13.50 -88.03 20.45
N GLU A 20 14.68 -87.55 20.08
CA GLU A 20 15.80 -88.40 19.66
C GLU A 20 16.33 -89.25 20.82
N ALA A 21 16.44 -88.68 22.02
CA ALA A 21 16.80 -89.44 23.22
C ALA A 21 15.78 -90.54 23.54
N LYS A 22 14.48 -90.27 23.40
CA LYS A 22 13.42 -91.28 23.58
C LYS A 22 13.48 -92.40 22.53
N ILE A 23 13.80 -92.07 21.28
CA ILE A 23 14.02 -93.07 20.24
C ILE A 23 15.21 -93.96 20.59
N GLN A 24 16.33 -93.37 21.00
CA GLN A 24 17.51 -94.13 21.42
C GLN A 24 17.20 -95.08 22.58
N LEU A 25 16.52 -94.58 23.63
CA LEU A 25 16.11 -95.41 24.77
C LEU A 25 15.18 -96.57 24.35
N ALA A 26 14.15 -96.28 23.55
CA ALA A 26 13.23 -97.32 23.06
C ALA A 26 13.92 -98.35 22.16
N GLN A 27 14.95 -97.92 21.40
CA GLN A 27 15.74 -98.78 20.54
C GLN A 27 16.64 -99.72 21.36
N GLU A 28 17.30 -99.21 22.41
CA GLU A 28 18.08 -100.02 23.35
C GLU A 28 17.21 -101.01 24.12
N GLU A 29 16.01 -100.60 24.55
CA GLU A 29 15.05 -101.49 25.21
C GLU A 29 14.54 -102.60 24.29
N LEU A 30 14.30 -102.29 23.02
CA LEU A 30 13.94 -103.29 22.01
C LEU A 30 15.09 -104.28 21.80
N ILE A 31 16.33 -103.80 21.64
CA ILE A 31 17.50 -104.68 21.48
C ILE A 31 17.58 -105.66 22.66
N ARG A 32 17.46 -105.17 23.90
CA ARG A 32 17.44 -106.04 25.08
C ARG A 32 16.31 -107.07 25.04
N ALA A 33 15.09 -106.64 24.68
CA ALA A 33 13.94 -107.54 24.58
C ALA A 33 14.10 -108.60 23.47
N THR A 34 14.74 -108.24 22.35
CA THR A 34 15.04 -109.20 21.26
C THR A 34 16.10 -110.22 21.67
N GLU A 35 17.11 -109.79 22.44
CA GLU A 35 18.14 -110.69 22.97
C GLU A 35 17.54 -111.65 23.99
N THR A 36 16.72 -111.17 24.93
CA THR A 36 16.04 -112.04 25.90
C THR A 36 15.13 -113.03 25.20
N LEU A 37 14.33 -112.59 24.22
CA LEU A 37 13.49 -113.49 23.43
C LEU A 37 14.31 -114.56 22.70
N LYS A 38 15.49 -114.20 22.17
CA LYS A 38 16.40 -115.15 21.51
C LYS A 38 16.90 -116.22 22.49
N TRP A 39 17.27 -115.83 23.71
CA TRP A 39 17.65 -116.76 24.77
C TRP A 39 16.46 -117.64 25.23
N SER A 40 15.27 -117.06 25.38
CA SER A 40 14.05 -117.80 25.75
C SER A 40 13.66 -118.83 24.68
N LYS A 41 13.84 -118.50 23.38
CA LYS A 41 13.66 -119.46 22.27
C LYS A 41 14.63 -120.63 22.34
N THR A 42 15.90 -120.39 22.64
CA THR A 42 16.90 -121.47 22.80
C THR A 42 16.61 -122.34 24.02
N LEU A 43 16.27 -121.73 25.16
CA LEU A 43 15.97 -122.46 26.40
C LEU A 43 14.67 -123.27 26.32
N TYR A 44 13.67 -122.78 25.58
CA TYR A 44 12.45 -123.53 25.28
C TYR A 44 12.73 -124.77 24.41
N ALA A 45 13.61 -124.64 23.40
CA ALA A 45 14.03 -125.77 22.56
C ALA A 45 14.76 -126.87 23.36
N GLU A 46 15.50 -126.47 24.40
CA GLU A 46 16.17 -127.37 25.35
C GLU A 46 15.27 -127.85 26.50
N LYS A 47 13.97 -127.49 26.51
CA LYS A 47 12.93 -127.84 27.51
C LYS A 47 13.11 -127.24 28.92
N TYR A 48 13.84 -126.13 29.07
CA TYR A 48 14.07 -125.47 30.37
C TYR A 48 13.01 -124.41 30.76
N ILE A 49 12.13 -124.01 29.84
CA ILE A 49 11.15 -122.91 30.02
C ILE A 49 9.76 -123.35 29.50
N SER A 50 8.68 -122.78 30.06
CA SER A 50 7.29 -123.04 29.66
C SER A 50 6.84 -122.24 28.43
N GLN A 51 5.82 -122.72 27.71
CA GLN A 51 5.25 -122.01 26.55
C GLN A 51 4.65 -120.64 26.92
N THR A 52 4.14 -120.48 28.14
CA THR A 52 3.60 -119.22 28.67
C THR A 52 4.68 -118.15 28.87
N GLU A 53 5.87 -118.54 29.31
CA GLU A 53 7.00 -117.62 29.49
C GLU A 53 7.57 -117.17 28.14
N LEU A 54 7.68 -118.10 27.16
CA LEU A 54 8.06 -117.75 25.78
C LEU A 54 7.10 -116.72 25.16
N HIS A 55 5.79 -116.94 25.27
CA HIS A 55 4.79 -115.99 24.75
C HIS A 55 4.81 -114.64 25.48
N ALA A 56 5.14 -114.62 26.77
CA ALA A 56 5.29 -113.35 27.51
C ALA A 56 6.47 -112.52 26.96
N ASP A 57 7.59 -113.17 26.63
CA ASP A 57 8.75 -112.50 26.04
C ASP A 57 8.49 -112.07 24.58
N GLU A 58 7.73 -112.83 23.80
CA GLU A 58 7.28 -112.43 22.45
C GLU A 58 6.38 -111.19 22.51
N LEU A 59 5.43 -111.17 23.46
CA LEU A 59 4.59 -110.00 23.70
C LEU A 59 5.41 -108.80 24.21
N ALA A 60 6.46 -109.02 25.00
CA ALA A 60 7.34 -107.97 25.46
C ALA A 60 8.15 -107.35 24.30
N GLU A 61 8.70 -108.16 23.40
CA GLU A 61 9.44 -107.70 22.21
C GLU A 61 8.53 -106.92 21.25
N THR A 62 7.35 -107.45 20.93
CA THR A 62 6.37 -106.73 20.09
C THR A 62 5.91 -105.42 20.71
N LYS A 63 5.71 -105.36 22.03
CA LYS A 63 5.39 -104.11 22.73
C LYS A 63 6.53 -103.09 22.62
N LYS A 64 7.80 -103.51 22.80
CA LYS A 64 8.96 -102.62 22.64
C LYS A 64 9.17 -102.16 21.20
N ALA A 65 8.82 -103.00 20.22
CA ALA A 65 8.85 -102.62 18.81
C ALA A 65 7.82 -101.52 18.50
N LEU A 66 6.61 -101.66 19.03
CA LEU A 66 5.55 -100.63 18.95
C LEU A 66 5.97 -99.34 19.66
N ASP A 67 6.60 -99.42 20.84
CA ASP A 67 7.09 -98.24 21.56
C ASP A 67 8.13 -97.45 20.74
N LEU A 68 9.05 -98.16 20.06
CA LEU A 68 10.03 -97.54 19.16
C LEU A 68 9.36 -96.89 17.94
N GLU A 69 8.36 -97.55 17.35
CA GLU A 69 7.59 -97.01 16.22
C GLU A 69 6.82 -95.75 16.62
N LEU A 70 6.17 -95.76 17.78
CA LEU A 70 5.50 -94.58 18.35
C LEU A 70 6.49 -93.43 18.59
N ALA A 71 7.68 -93.71 19.11
CA ALA A 71 8.71 -92.69 19.32
C ALA A 71 9.19 -92.06 18.00
N LYS A 72 9.37 -92.87 16.94
CA LYS A 72 9.70 -92.40 15.59
C LYS A 72 8.57 -91.55 14.98
N ASN A 73 7.33 -92.02 15.07
CA ASN A 73 6.15 -91.29 14.60
C ASN A 73 5.99 -89.94 15.30
N ASN A 74 6.27 -89.88 16.61
CA ASN A 74 6.23 -88.63 17.37
C ASN A 74 7.29 -87.62 16.89
N ARG A 75 8.51 -88.07 16.55
CA ARG A 75 9.54 -87.22 15.94
C ARG A 75 9.11 -86.69 14.57
N ASP A 76 8.52 -87.55 13.75
CA ASP A 76 8.10 -87.16 12.39
C ASP A 76 6.92 -86.18 12.43
N LEU A 77 5.96 -86.39 13.34
CA LEU A 77 4.91 -85.42 13.63
C LEU A 77 5.52 -84.08 14.08
N LEU A 78 6.53 -84.14 14.97
CA LEU A 78 7.21 -82.96 15.47
C LEU A 78 7.82 -82.12 14.32
N LYS A 79 8.60 -82.78 13.47
CA LYS A 79 9.42 -82.18 12.42
C LYS A 79 8.61 -81.74 11.20
N ASP A 80 7.71 -82.60 10.72
CA ASP A 80 7.02 -82.35 9.46
C ASP A 80 5.77 -81.48 9.62
N PHE A 81 5.11 -81.55 10.77
CA PHE A 81 3.84 -80.84 10.99
C PHE A 81 3.98 -79.73 12.01
N THR A 82 4.27 -80.04 13.28
CA THR A 82 4.23 -79.01 14.34
C THR A 82 5.29 -77.93 14.15
N TYR A 83 6.49 -78.28 13.70
CA TYR A 83 7.54 -77.30 13.44
C TYR A 83 7.15 -76.32 12.33
N LYS A 84 6.81 -76.83 11.15
CA LYS A 84 6.44 -76.00 9.98
C LYS A 84 5.22 -75.14 10.29
N ARG A 85 4.20 -75.70 10.95
CA ARG A 85 2.99 -74.97 11.35
C ARG A 85 3.31 -73.83 12.31
N ASN A 86 4.06 -74.10 13.38
CA ASN A 86 4.39 -73.09 14.38
C ASN A 86 5.31 -72.00 13.81
N LEU A 87 6.26 -72.38 12.95
CA LEU A 87 7.13 -71.43 12.25
C LEU A 87 6.30 -70.50 11.34
N ALA A 88 5.42 -71.06 10.52
CA ALA A 88 4.54 -70.27 9.64
C ALA A 88 3.62 -69.33 10.44
N GLN A 89 3.10 -69.80 11.59
CA GLN A 89 2.29 -68.98 12.49
C GLN A 89 3.10 -67.81 13.05
N LEU A 90 4.26 -68.09 13.65
CA LEU A 90 5.12 -67.05 14.24
C LEU A 90 5.62 -66.05 13.20
N GLU A 91 5.90 -66.48 11.97
CA GLU A 91 6.24 -65.58 10.87
C GLU A 91 5.07 -64.68 10.48
N SER A 92 3.87 -65.24 10.43
CA SER A 92 2.64 -64.49 10.18
C SER A 92 2.41 -63.44 11.26
N ASP A 93 2.58 -63.82 12.53
CA ASP A 93 2.43 -62.92 13.68
C ASP A 93 3.44 -61.76 13.61
N VAL A 94 4.70 -62.05 13.26
CA VAL A 94 5.73 -61.02 13.04
C VAL A 94 5.35 -60.09 11.88
N ARG A 95 4.84 -60.63 10.77
CA ARG A 95 4.38 -59.81 9.63
C ARG A 95 3.21 -58.90 10.04
N GLN A 96 2.23 -59.43 10.77
CA GLN A 96 1.09 -58.65 11.26
C GLN A 96 1.54 -57.55 12.23
N ALA A 97 2.43 -57.86 13.17
CA ALA A 97 2.99 -56.88 14.11
C ALA A 97 3.75 -55.76 13.38
N LYS A 98 4.54 -56.09 12.35
CA LYS A 98 5.23 -55.10 11.52
C LYS A 98 4.26 -54.19 10.77
N MET A 99 3.21 -54.75 10.16
CA MET A 99 2.18 -53.97 9.47
C MET A 99 1.41 -53.08 10.45
N ALA A 100 1.10 -53.57 11.65
CA ALA A 100 0.44 -52.78 12.68
C ALA A 100 1.32 -51.61 13.14
N LEU A 101 2.62 -51.83 13.32
CA LEU A 101 3.59 -50.79 13.66
C LEU A 101 3.68 -49.74 12.55
N GLU A 102 3.77 -50.15 11.29
CA GLU A 102 3.82 -49.22 10.15
C GLU A 102 2.54 -48.38 10.04
N ARG A 103 1.36 -48.99 10.22
CA ARG A 103 0.08 -48.27 10.25
C ARG A 103 0.04 -47.26 11.38
N THR A 104 0.50 -47.64 12.56
CA THR A 104 0.54 -46.76 13.73
C THR A 104 1.48 -45.58 13.47
N ASN A 105 2.68 -45.82 12.94
CA ASN A 105 3.63 -44.76 12.61
C ASN A 105 3.09 -43.79 11.55
N ARG A 106 2.42 -44.31 10.52
CA ARG A 106 1.78 -43.45 9.50
C ARG A 106 0.66 -42.61 10.10
N LYS A 107 -0.16 -43.20 10.97
CA LYS A 107 -1.24 -42.50 11.67
C LYS A 107 -0.68 -41.40 12.57
N THR A 108 0.31 -41.71 13.41
CA THR A 108 0.92 -40.71 14.31
C THR A 108 1.58 -39.58 13.53
N ASN A 109 2.23 -39.87 12.41
CA ASN A 109 2.81 -38.82 11.57
C ASN A 109 1.73 -37.93 10.95
N ALA A 110 0.62 -38.51 10.48
CA ALA A 110 -0.52 -37.74 9.99
C ALA A 110 -1.15 -36.88 11.10
N ASP A 111 -1.33 -37.44 12.30
CA ASP A 111 -1.87 -36.74 13.46
C ASP A 111 -0.97 -35.56 13.87
N VAL A 112 0.37 -35.73 13.84
CA VAL A 112 1.33 -34.65 14.13
C VAL A 112 1.27 -33.55 13.07
N VAL A 113 1.24 -33.90 11.79
CA VAL A 113 1.14 -32.93 10.69
C VAL A 113 -0.18 -32.16 10.80
N GLN A 114 -1.28 -32.84 11.11
CA GLN A 114 -2.58 -32.22 11.31
C GLN A 114 -2.56 -31.28 12.53
N ALA A 115 -2.03 -31.70 13.67
CA ALA A 115 -1.92 -30.86 14.86
C ALA A 115 -1.05 -29.61 14.64
N GLN A 116 0.04 -29.74 13.86
CA GLN A 116 0.87 -28.59 13.48
C GLN A 116 0.13 -27.62 12.54
N ALA A 117 -0.63 -28.15 11.58
CA ALA A 117 -1.46 -27.34 10.70
C ALA A 117 -2.55 -26.59 11.49
N ASP A 118 -3.19 -27.27 12.44
CA ASP A 118 -4.21 -26.69 13.32
C ASP A 118 -3.61 -25.60 14.23
N LEU A 119 -2.43 -25.84 14.81
CA LEU A 119 -1.70 -24.84 15.59
C LEU A 119 -1.42 -23.59 14.76
N LYS A 120 -0.86 -23.75 13.55
CA LYS A 120 -0.56 -22.63 12.65
C LYS A 120 -1.82 -21.87 12.24
N ALA A 121 -2.92 -22.57 12.00
CA ALA A 121 -4.21 -21.95 11.69
C ALA A 121 -4.72 -21.11 12.88
N LYS A 122 -4.59 -21.63 14.10
CA LYS A 122 -5.00 -20.94 15.34
C LYS A 122 -4.10 -19.76 15.68
N GLU A 123 -2.80 -19.86 15.46
CA GLU A 123 -1.86 -18.73 15.59
C GLU A 123 -2.18 -17.60 14.61
N ALA A 124 -2.46 -17.94 13.35
CA ALA A 124 -2.87 -16.95 12.36
C ALA A 124 -4.22 -16.30 12.72
N GLU A 125 -5.16 -17.08 13.27
CA GLU A 125 -6.42 -16.55 13.79
C GLU A 125 -6.19 -15.61 14.97
N TYR A 126 -5.33 -15.98 15.93
CA TYR A 126 -4.96 -15.15 17.06
C TYR A 126 -4.35 -13.82 16.61
N GLN A 127 -3.42 -13.82 15.66
CA GLN A 127 -2.83 -12.58 15.14
C GLN A 127 -3.88 -11.69 14.47
N ARG A 128 -4.79 -12.26 13.67
CA ARG A 128 -5.90 -11.48 13.08
C ARG A 128 -6.79 -10.83 14.13
N GLN A 129 -7.11 -11.55 15.21
CA GLN A 129 -7.92 -10.99 16.30
C GLN A 129 -7.15 -9.92 17.09
N LYS A 130 -5.85 -10.10 17.31
CA LYS A 130 -4.99 -9.11 17.95
C LYS A 130 -4.91 -7.82 17.14
N ASP A 131 -4.72 -7.91 15.83
CA ASP A 131 -4.70 -6.75 14.93
C ASP A 131 -6.07 -6.06 14.89
N LYS A 132 -7.15 -6.84 14.93
CA LYS A 132 -8.51 -6.29 15.00
C LYS A 132 -8.74 -5.55 16.32
N LEU A 133 -8.29 -6.11 17.44
CA LEU A 133 -8.37 -5.48 18.76
C LEU A 133 -7.59 -4.16 18.77
N LYS A 134 -6.34 -4.16 18.30
CA LYS A 134 -5.53 -2.94 18.19
C LYS A 134 -6.21 -1.87 17.33
N LYS A 135 -6.77 -2.24 16.18
CA LYS A 135 -7.53 -1.31 15.34
C LYS A 135 -8.74 -0.71 16.05
N ILE A 136 -9.45 -1.50 16.85
CA ILE A 136 -10.61 -1.03 17.62
C ILE A 136 -10.15 -0.13 18.78
N GLU A 137 -9.05 -0.46 19.46
CA GLU A 137 -8.45 0.40 20.48
C GLU A 137 -8.04 1.76 19.89
N ASP A 138 -7.32 1.75 18.76
CA ASP A 138 -6.96 2.97 18.03
C ASP A 138 -8.20 3.80 17.63
N GLN A 139 -9.30 3.13 17.24
CA GLN A 139 -10.57 3.81 16.92
C GLN A 139 -11.23 4.43 18.16
N ILE A 140 -11.22 3.72 19.29
CA ILE A 140 -11.73 4.22 20.57
C ILE A 140 -10.91 5.44 21.02
N GLU A 141 -9.59 5.40 20.92
CA GLU A 141 -8.73 6.54 21.25
C GLU A 141 -9.07 7.75 20.36
N LYS A 142 -9.27 7.53 19.06
CA LYS A 142 -9.65 8.57 18.09
C LYS A 142 -11.06 9.14 18.30
N THR A 143 -11.91 8.53 19.12
CA THR A 143 -13.20 9.16 19.51
C THR A 143 -13.00 10.38 20.40
N LYS A 144 -11.85 10.50 21.05
CA LYS A 144 -11.48 11.65 21.88
C LYS A 144 -10.40 12.46 21.16
N ILE A 145 -10.80 13.60 20.63
CA ILE A 145 -9.89 14.52 19.94
C ILE A 145 -9.43 15.57 20.95
N TYR A 146 -8.12 15.63 21.18
CA TYR A 146 -7.50 16.62 22.05
C TYR A 146 -6.85 17.73 21.20
N ALA A 147 -6.86 18.96 21.72
CA ALA A 147 -6.13 20.06 21.10
C ALA A 147 -4.61 19.82 21.25
N PRO A 148 -3.81 19.90 20.17
CA PRO A 148 -2.36 19.69 20.25
C PRO A 148 -1.62 20.85 20.94
N VAL A 149 -2.20 22.05 20.92
CA VAL A 149 -1.67 23.26 21.56
C VAL A 149 -2.82 24.10 22.11
N ASP A 150 -2.53 25.02 23.01
CA ASP A 150 -3.50 26.03 23.45
C ASP A 150 -3.72 27.07 22.34
N GLY A 151 -4.95 27.56 22.19
CA GLY A 151 -5.25 28.55 21.15
C GLY A 151 -6.74 28.85 20.99
N LEU A 152 -7.05 29.67 19.99
CA LEU A 152 -8.42 30.03 19.62
C LEU A 152 -9.05 28.90 18.80
N VAL A 153 -10.21 28.40 19.22
CA VAL A 153 -10.94 27.34 18.50
C VAL A 153 -11.89 27.97 17.47
N ILE A 154 -11.74 27.61 16.20
CA ILE A 154 -12.64 28.02 15.11
C ILE A 154 -13.27 26.77 14.51
N TYR A 155 -14.60 26.70 14.45
CA TYR A 155 -15.29 25.60 13.77
C TYR A 155 -15.08 25.68 12.26
N ALA A 156 -14.73 24.56 11.61
CA ALA A 156 -14.43 24.51 10.17
C ALA A 156 -15.61 25.01 9.31
N THR A 157 -16.85 24.77 9.76
CA THR A 157 -18.08 25.26 9.14
C THR A 157 -18.18 26.79 9.09
N SER A 158 -17.59 27.48 10.07
CA SER A 158 -17.57 28.95 10.11
C SER A 158 -16.47 29.56 9.23
N ALA A 159 -15.38 28.83 8.99
CA ALA A 159 -14.25 29.28 8.18
C ALA A 159 -14.49 29.12 6.67
N GLN A 160 -15.21 28.08 6.24
CA GLN A 160 -15.55 27.83 4.82
C GLN A 160 -16.75 28.67 4.35
N ARG A 161 -16.65 29.99 4.48
CA ARG A 161 -17.67 30.95 4.03
C ARG A 161 -17.51 31.27 2.53
N GLY A 162 -17.63 30.26 1.66
CA GLY A 162 -17.45 30.46 0.21
C GLY A 162 -17.95 29.35 -0.71
N GLY A 163 -18.31 28.18 -0.19
CA GLY A 163 -18.85 27.11 -1.02
C GLY A 163 -20.34 27.29 -1.28
N TRP A 164 -20.73 27.47 -2.55
CA TRP A 164 -22.11 27.37 -3.06
C TRP A 164 -22.77 25.99 -2.84
N ARG A 165 -22.14 25.08 -2.10
CA ARG A 165 -22.62 23.73 -1.81
C ARG A 165 -22.80 23.52 -0.32
N GLY A 166 -24.06 23.64 0.09
CA GLY A 166 -24.60 22.98 1.27
C GLY A 166 -24.37 23.74 2.57
N ARG A 167 -25.48 24.07 3.24
CA ARG A 167 -25.51 24.40 4.65
C ARG A 167 -24.88 23.22 5.41
N ARG A 168 -23.57 23.29 5.69
CA ARG A 168 -23.00 22.41 6.71
C ARG A 168 -23.45 22.99 8.04
N GLU A 169 -24.34 22.28 8.71
CA GLU A 169 -24.71 22.61 10.08
C GLU A 169 -23.43 22.71 10.93
N PRO A 170 -23.30 23.74 11.78
CA PRO A 170 -22.21 23.83 12.73
C PRO A 170 -22.07 22.52 13.50
N LEU A 171 -20.84 22.22 13.95
CA LEU A 171 -20.60 21.05 14.78
C LEU A 171 -21.50 21.11 16.02
N ASP A 172 -22.41 20.16 16.17
CA ASP A 172 -23.38 20.13 17.28
C ASP A 172 -23.48 18.73 17.88
N GLU A 173 -24.00 18.64 19.09
CA GLU A 173 -24.20 17.37 19.80
C GLU A 173 -25.16 16.45 19.03
N GLY A 174 -24.76 15.19 18.87
CA GLY A 174 -25.55 14.19 18.13
C GLY A 174 -25.33 14.20 16.61
N GLN A 175 -24.43 15.04 16.09
CA GLN A 175 -24.06 15.01 14.68
C GLN A 175 -23.10 13.85 14.35
N ASP A 176 -23.33 13.18 13.22
CA ASP A 176 -22.41 12.17 12.69
C ASP A 176 -21.16 12.81 12.10
N VAL A 177 -19.99 12.38 12.57
CA VAL A 177 -18.68 12.78 12.06
C VAL A 177 -17.99 11.60 11.37
N ARG A 178 -17.35 11.85 10.23
CA ARG A 178 -16.61 10.83 9.47
C ARG A 178 -15.11 11.01 9.58
N GLU A 179 -14.37 9.93 9.30
CA GLU A 179 -12.92 9.98 9.25
C GLU A 179 -12.43 11.03 8.24
N ARG A 180 -11.38 11.79 8.62
CA ARG A 180 -10.78 12.88 7.83
C ARG A 180 -11.69 14.07 7.55
N GLN A 181 -12.83 14.18 8.23
CA GLN A 181 -13.62 15.41 8.20
C GLN A 181 -12.91 16.52 8.98
N GLU A 182 -12.83 17.71 8.38
CA GLU A 182 -12.38 18.91 9.06
C GLU A 182 -13.46 19.34 10.08
N LEU A 183 -13.10 19.37 11.37
CA LEU A 183 -14.00 19.76 12.45
C LEU A 183 -13.67 21.15 12.98
N ILE A 184 -12.40 21.36 13.33
CA ILE A 184 -11.91 22.52 14.05
C ILE A 184 -10.58 22.98 13.41
N HIS A 185 -10.44 24.29 13.26
CA HIS A 185 -9.17 24.96 13.01
C HIS A 185 -8.66 25.60 14.30
N LEU A 186 -7.37 25.40 14.56
CA LEU A 186 -6.66 25.99 15.68
C LEU A 186 -5.55 26.89 15.12
N PRO A 187 -5.87 28.15 14.74
CA PRO A 187 -4.85 29.09 14.30
C PRO A 187 -3.86 29.38 15.42
N THR A 188 -2.59 29.06 15.17
CA THR A 188 -1.50 29.45 16.06
C THR A 188 -1.07 30.87 15.72
N ALA A 189 -1.09 31.78 16.69
CA ALA A 189 -0.65 33.15 16.51
C ALA A 189 0.88 33.30 16.38
N ALA A 190 1.66 32.21 16.44
CA ALA A 190 3.11 32.25 16.57
C ALA A 190 3.84 32.95 15.39
N SER A 191 3.24 32.97 14.21
CA SER A 191 3.83 33.63 13.04
C SER A 191 2.75 34.16 12.11
N VAL A 192 2.67 35.48 11.99
CA VAL A 192 1.80 36.14 11.00
C VAL A 192 2.56 36.22 9.68
N LYS A 193 1.90 35.83 8.60
CA LYS A 193 2.36 36.05 7.23
C LYS A 193 1.38 36.93 6.48
N ALA A 194 1.89 37.82 5.65
CA ALA A 194 1.11 38.55 4.66
C ALA A 194 1.24 37.80 3.33
N GLU A 195 0.10 37.43 2.75
CA GLU A 195 0.01 36.87 1.41
C GLU A 195 -0.35 38.00 0.45
N VAL A 196 0.52 38.23 -0.55
CA VAL A 196 0.40 39.35 -1.50
C VAL A 196 0.55 38.84 -2.92
N ASP A 197 -0.30 39.35 -3.79
CA ASP A 197 -0.30 39.01 -5.21
C ASP A 197 0.65 39.92 -5.99
N ILE A 198 1.65 39.32 -6.65
CA ILE A 198 2.66 40.04 -7.43
C ILE A 198 2.42 39.81 -8.91
N HIS A 199 2.34 40.89 -9.69
CA HIS A 199 2.19 40.81 -11.13
C HIS A 199 3.45 40.27 -11.82
N GLU A 200 3.28 39.47 -12.88
CA GLU A 200 4.37 38.83 -13.65
C GLU A 200 5.47 39.83 -14.07
N SER A 201 5.10 41.04 -14.48
CA SER A 201 6.06 42.09 -14.91
C SER A 201 7.04 42.54 -13.82
N SER A 202 6.70 42.33 -12.55
CA SER A 202 7.54 42.71 -11.40
C SER A 202 8.31 41.53 -10.81
N LEU A 203 7.99 40.30 -11.23
CA LEU A 203 8.56 39.06 -10.69
C LEU A 203 10.08 38.99 -10.88
N GLU A 204 10.61 39.46 -12.00
CA GLU A 204 12.05 39.45 -12.30
C GLU A 204 12.89 40.26 -11.28
N LYS A 205 12.29 41.30 -10.70
CA LYS A 205 12.97 42.22 -9.77
C LYS A 205 12.91 41.74 -8.32
N ILE A 206 12.02 40.81 -7.99
CA ILE A 206 11.71 40.42 -6.62
C ILE A 206 12.39 39.09 -6.30
N ARG A 207 13.04 39.01 -5.15
CA ARG A 207 13.77 37.83 -4.69
C ARG A 207 13.44 37.53 -3.23
N PRO A 208 13.44 36.25 -2.83
CA PRO A 208 13.41 35.90 -1.42
C PRO A 208 14.54 36.59 -0.65
N GLY A 209 14.24 37.06 0.57
CA GLY A 209 15.17 37.78 1.44
C GLY A 209 15.09 39.31 1.35
N LEU A 210 14.32 39.88 0.43
CA LEU A 210 14.14 41.34 0.36
C LEU A 210 13.31 41.87 1.55
N PRO A 211 13.66 43.04 2.11
CA PRO A 211 12.88 43.67 3.14
C PRO A 211 11.59 44.25 2.57
N ALA A 212 10.49 44.11 3.30
CA ALA A 212 9.17 44.60 2.93
C ALA A 212 8.55 45.40 4.08
N ILE A 213 7.84 46.47 3.75
CA ILE A 213 7.05 47.27 4.67
C ILE A 213 5.59 46.96 4.43
N ILE A 214 4.91 46.43 5.43
CA ILE A 214 3.49 46.08 5.37
C ILE A 214 2.70 47.14 6.12
N SER A 215 1.63 47.60 5.50
CA SER A 215 0.61 48.49 6.08
C SER A 215 -0.75 47.80 6.02
N VAL A 216 -1.55 47.95 7.08
CA VAL A 216 -2.84 47.27 7.22
C VAL A 216 -3.93 48.34 7.28
N ASP A 217 -4.94 48.24 6.40
CA ASP A 217 -5.99 49.24 6.29
C ASP A 217 -6.78 49.42 7.60
N ALA A 218 -6.93 48.34 8.37
CA ALA A 218 -7.59 48.33 9.66
C ALA A 218 -6.80 49.04 10.78
N LEU A 219 -5.49 49.29 10.59
CA LEU A 219 -4.60 49.89 11.58
C LEU A 219 -3.85 51.10 10.98
N PRO A 220 -4.55 52.24 10.76
CA PRO A 220 -3.96 53.40 10.10
C PRO A 220 -2.75 53.93 10.89
N GLY A 221 -1.65 54.18 10.18
CA GLY A 221 -0.41 54.75 10.74
C GLY A 221 0.59 53.74 11.30
N LYS A 222 0.22 52.46 11.47
CA LYS A 222 1.16 51.41 11.86
C LYS A 222 1.84 50.80 10.63
N LYS A 223 3.17 50.68 10.67
CA LYS A 223 3.98 50.00 9.66
C LYS A 223 4.64 48.77 10.29
N PHE A 224 4.52 47.64 9.62
CA PHE A 224 5.14 46.39 10.02
C PHE A 224 6.31 46.08 9.08
N PHE A 225 7.41 45.60 9.63
CA PHE A 225 8.57 45.19 8.84
C PHE A 225 8.56 43.68 8.67
N GLY A 226 8.79 43.23 7.46
CA GLY A 226 8.85 41.81 7.13
C GLY A 226 9.90 41.51 6.08
N THR A 227 10.05 40.23 5.78
CA THR A 227 11.00 39.72 4.80
C THR A 227 10.25 38.81 3.82
N VAL A 228 10.49 38.99 2.52
CA VAL A 228 9.94 38.12 1.47
C VAL A 228 10.49 36.71 1.66
N ALA A 229 9.61 35.74 1.88
CA ALA A 229 10.01 34.39 2.24
C ALA A 229 9.96 33.45 1.05
N ASN A 230 8.81 33.40 0.39
CA ASN A 230 8.57 32.50 -0.72
C ASN A 230 7.68 33.15 -1.76
N ILE A 231 7.96 32.84 -3.02
CA ILE A 231 7.18 33.29 -4.17
C ILE A 231 6.66 32.02 -4.85
N ALA A 232 5.35 31.93 -5.04
CA ALA A 232 4.75 30.76 -5.66
C ALA A 232 5.34 30.53 -7.07
N PRO A 233 5.68 29.29 -7.43
CA PRO A 233 6.26 28.99 -8.74
C PRO A 233 5.22 29.03 -9.87
N LEU A 234 3.93 28.99 -9.52
CA LEU A 234 2.81 29.00 -10.44
C LEU A 234 1.92 30.22 -10.19
N PRO A 235 1.33 30.81 -11.24
CA PRO A 235 0.37 31.89 -11.08
C PRO A 235 -0.92 31.38 -10.41
N ASP A 236 -1.63 32.27 -9.74
CA ASP A 236 -2.89 31.94 -9.07
C ASP A 236 -3.94 31.44 -10.07
N ALA A 237 -4.40 30.21 -9.85
CA ALA A 237 -5.41 29.54 -10.67
C ALA A 237 -6.78 30.25 -10.60
N GLN A 238 -7.07 30.94 -9.50
CA GLN A 238 -8.35 31.63 -9.32
C GLN A 238 -8.40 32.96 -10.09
N SER A 239 -7.31 33.75 -10.03
CA SER A 239 -7.17 34.96 -10.85
C SER A 239 -7.20 34.67 -12.35
N LEU A 240 -6.60 33.55 -12.79
CA LEU A 240 -6.63 33.08 -14.19
C LEU A 240 -8.05 32.85 -14.74
N TRP A 241 -9.00 32.44 -13.89
CA TRP A 241 -10.39 32.20 -14.30
C TRP A 241 -11.21 33.49 -14.42
N MET A 242 -10.92 34.51 -13.59
CA MET A 242 -11.64 35.79 -13.62
C MET A 242 -11.03 36.81 -14.59
N ASN A 243 -9.71 36.82 -14.76
CA ASN A 243 -8.98 37.72 -15.66
C ASN A 243 -7.78 37.00 -16.30
N PRO A 244 -7.94 36.40 -17.50
CA PRO A 244 -6.89 35.60 -18.15
C PRO A 244 -5.59 36.36 -18.45
N ASP A 245 -5.69 37.69 -18.61
CA ASP A 245 -4.55 38.56 -18.92
C ASP A 245 -3.75 39.00 -17.68
N LEU A 246 -4.28 38.80 -16.47
CA LEU A 246 -3.65 39.21 -15.22
C LEU A 246 -3.00 38.02 -14.52
N LYS A 247 -1.73 37.75 -14.86
CA LYS A 247 -0.94 36.73 -14.16
C LYS A 247 -0.34 37.31 -12.89
N VAL A 248 -0.83 36.83 -11.75
CA VAL A 248 -0.34 37.15 -10.41
C VAL A 248 0.23 35.91 -9.74
N TYR A 249 1.27 36.11 -8.95
CA TYR A 249 1.99 35.07 -8.21
C TYR A 249 1.90 35.36 -6.71
N ASN A 250 1.32 34.44 -5.96
CA ASN A 250 1.17 34.58 -4.51
C ASN A 250 2.55 34.59 -3.86
N THR A 251 2.81 35.61 -3.07
CA THR A 251 4.08 35.80 -2.36
C THR A 251 3.84 35.92 -0.88
N ASP A 252 4.53 35.06 -0.12
CA ASP A 252 4.50 35.03 1.34
C ASP A 252 5.57 35.97 1.90
N ILE A 253 5.15 36.91 2.74
CA ILE A 253 6.02 37.81 3.49
C ILE A 253 5.86 37.53 4.99
N TYR A 254 6.93 37.10 5.66
CA TYR A 254 6.92 36.90 7.10
C TYR A 254 7.17 38.22 7.82
N LEU A 255 6.33 38.54 8.80
CA LEU A 255 6.52 39.72 9.65
C LEU A 255 7.59 39.42 10.69
N ASN A 256 8.53 40.36 10.89
CA ASN A 256 9.60 40.22 11.88
C ASN A 256 9.07 40.42 13.32
N ASN A 257 8.01 41.22 13.47
CA ASN A 257 7.36 41.48 14.74
C ASN A 257 5.89 41.10 14.65
N ASN A 258 5.43 40.39 15.67
CA ASN A 258 4.04 40.04 15.83
C ASN A 258 3.38 41.05 16.77
N ASP A 259 2.32 41.72 16.31
CA ASP A 259 1.49 42.60 17.13
C ASP A 259 0.16 41.89 17.34
N ASP A 260 -0.27 41.72 18.59
CA ASP A 260 -1.52 41.03 18.96
C ASP A 260 -2.77 41.65 18.31
N ASN A 261 -2.65 42.89 17.80
CA ASN A 261 -3.71 43.56 17.07
C ASN A 261 -3.91 43.04 15.63
N LEU A 262 -2.94 42.30 15.08
CA LEU A 262 -3.03 41.70 13.76
C LEU A 262 -3.90 40.44 13.82
N ARG A 263 -4.99 40.44 13.07
CA ARG A 263 -5.88 39.27 12.93
C ARG A 263 -5.75 38.67 11.54
N THR A 264 -5.91 37.36 11.46
CA THR A 264 -5.98 36.64 10.18
C THR A 264 -7.17 37.14 9.36
N GLY A 265 -6.97 37.26 8.05
CA GLY A 265 -8.01 37.75 7.11
C GLY A 265 -8.12 39.27 6.97
N MET A 266 -7.22 40.05 7.57
CA MET A 266 -7.14 41.51 7.31
C MET A 266 -6.51 41.79 5.94
N SER A 267 -7.04 42.79 5.22
CA SER A 267 -6.42 43.32 4.01
C SER A 267 -5.17 44.13 4.35
N CYS A 268 -4.12 43.98 3.55
CA CYS A 268 -2.87 44.68 3.74
C CYS A 268 -2.25 45.11 2.40
N GLN A 269 -1.42 46.13 2.45
CA GLN A 269 -0.59 46.61 1.36
C GLN A 269 0.88 46.43 1.73
N ALA A 270 1.65 45.79 0.85
CA ALA A 270 3.08 45.58 1.03
C ALA A 270 3.90 46.42 0.04
N GLU A 271 4.89 47.13 0.57
CA GLU A 271 5.94 47.82 -0.19
C GLU A 271 7.23 47.01 -0.08
N ILE A 272 7.61 46.31 -1.15
CA ILE A 272 8.84 45.51 -1.20
C ILE A 272 10.00 46.42 -1.64
N ILE A 273 11.05 46.49 -0.83
CA ILE A 273 12.23 47.30 -1.12
C ILE A 273 13.18 46.46 -1.96
N ILE A 274 13.17 46.69 -3.27
CA ILE A 274 14.04 45.99 -4.23
C ILE A 274 15.50 46.41 -4.05
N GLN A 275 15.73 47.73 -3.89
CA GLN A 275 17.06 48.27 -3.72
C GLN A 275 17.01 49.62 -3.00
N GLN A 276 17.96 49.83 -2.09
CA GLN A 276 18.15 51.08 -1.37
C GLN A 276 19.53 51.65 -1.71
N TYR A 277 19.58 52.95 -1.99
CA TYR A 277 20.81 53.69 -2.24
C TYR A 277 20.81 54.92 -1.35
N ASP A 278 21.73 54.98 -0.39
CA ASP A 278 21.78 56.09 0.56
C ASP A 278 22.46 57.34 -0.05
N ASP A 279 23.36 57.15 -1.02
CA ASP A 279 24.05 58.23 -1.74
C ASP A 279 23.81 58.08 -3.26
N ALA A 280 22.77 58.75 -3.76
CA ALA A 280 22.43 58.75 -5.18
C ALA A 280 21.72 60.06 -5.59
N VAL A 281 21.96 60.48 -6.83
CA VAL A 281 21.28 61.63 -7.42
C VAL A 281 19.93 61.18 -7.98
N TYR A 282 18.87 61.78 -7.48
CA TYR A 282 17.50 61.53 -7.93
C TYR A 282 16.91 62.77 -8.56
N VAL A 283 16.16 62.57 -9.63
CA VAL A 283 15.42 63.63 -10.30
C VAL A 283 13.97 63.17 -10.48
N PRO A 284 12.96 64.05 -10.34
CA PRO A 284 11.58 63.71 -10.63
C PRO A 284 11.41 63.12 -12.04
N VAL A 285 10.56 62.10 -12.19
CA VAL A 285 10.32 61.42 -13.49
C VAL A 285 9.95 62.43 -14.60
N GLN A 286 9.19 63.46 -14.27
CA GLN A 286 8.76 64.53 -15.19
C GLN A 286 9.91 65.35 -15.81
N SER A 287 11.09 65.37 -15.20
CA SER A 287 12.26 66.09 -15.70
C SER A 287 13.07 65.30 -16.72
N VAL A 288 12.79 64.00 -16.86
CA VAL A 288 13.49 63.12 -17.78
C VAL A 288 12.69 63.05 -19.08
N LEU A 289 13.34 63.40 -20.20
CA LEU A 289 12.79 63.23 -21.53
C LEU A 289 13.60 62.24 -22.35
N ARG A 290 12.99 61.68 -23.38
CA ARG A 290 13.72 60.99 -24.45
C ARG A 290 13.72 61.86 -25.70
N VAL A 291 14.89 62.33 -26.11
CA VAL A 291 15.09 63.13 -27.33
C VAL A 291 15.96 62.29 -28.27
N GLY A 292 15.44 61.94 -29.46
CA GLY A 292 16.17 61.10 -30.41
C GLY A 292 16.47 59.68 -29.91
N GLY A 293 15.63 59.13 -29.02
CA GLY A 293 15.82 57.81 -28.40
C GLY A 293 16.75 57.79 -27.19
N GLU A 294 17.45 58.89 -26.90
CA GLU A 294 18.36 59.01 -25.77
C GLU A 294 17.72 59.77 -24.61
N THR A 295 17.98 59.27 -23.40
CA THR A 295 17.54 59.91 -22.16
C THR A 295 18.28 61.23 -21.94
N THR A 296 17.53 62.32 -21.85
CA THR A 296 18.03 63.69 -21.74
C THR A 296 17.32 64.44 -20.61
N VAL A 297 18.09 65.19 -19.83
CA VAL A 297 17.61 66.10 -18.78
C VAL A 297 18.07 67.51 -19.09
N TYR A 298 17.24 68.52 -18.82
CA TYR A 298 17.60 69.93 -19.04
C TYR A 298 18.09 70.58 -17.76
N VAL A 299 19.36 71.00 -17.78
CA VAL A 299 20.03 71.63 -16.63
C VAL A 299 20.05 73.14 -16.80
N TRP A 300 19.78 73.87 -15.72
CA TRP A 300 19.84 75.32 -15.68
C TRP A 300 21.23 75.79 -15.26
N ASN A 301 21.97 76.41 -16.18
CA ASN A 301 23.30 76.97 -15.93
C ASN A 301 23.27 78.47 -15.51
N GLY A 302 22.11 79.02 -15.12
CA GLY A 302 21.98 80.43 -14.71
C GLY A 302 21.56 81.40 -15.81
N LYS A 303 21.62 81.00 -17.09
CA LYS A 303 21.20 81.82 -18.24
C LYS A 303 20.31 81.08 -19.25
N THR A 304 20.59 79.81 -19.51
CA THR A 304 19.89 78.98 -20.51
C THR A 304 19.71 77.54 -20.00
N LEU A 305 18.70 76.84 -20.54
CA LEU A 305 18.50 75.40 -20.32
C LEU A 305 19.33 74.61 -21.34
N GLU A 306 20.27 73.81 -20.86
CA GLU A 306 21.11 72.96 -21.70
C GLU A 306 20.64 71.50 -21.63
N PRO A 307 20.38 70.84 -22.78
CA PRO A 307 20.08 69.42 -22.79
C PRO A 307 21.35 68.63 -22.45
N ARG A 308 21.25 67.73 -21.47
CA ARG A 308 22.33 66.85 -21.05
C ARG A 308 21.88 65.41 -21.11
N LYS A 309 22.64 64.58 -21.83
CA LYS A 309 22.40 63.13 -21.86
C LYS A 309 22.72 62.55 -20.48
N VAL A 310 21.84 61.70 -19.98
CA VAL A 310 22.00 61.06 -18.67
C VAL A 310 21.74 59.57 -18.76
N GLU A 311 22.47 58.80 -17.98
CA GLU A 311 22.20 57.37 -17.80
C GLU A 311 21.31 57.19 -16.57
N ILE A 312 20.18 56.50 -16.76
CA ILE A 312 19.20 56.23 -15.73
C ILE A 312 19.40 54.83 -15.15
N GLY A 313 19.25 54.72 -13.84
CA GLY A 313 19.16 53.45 -13.12
C GLY A 313 17.71 53.07 -12.81
N LEU A 314 17.48 52.46 -11.65
CA LEU A 314 16.13 52.14 -11.20
C LEU A 314 15.32 53.41 -10.96
N ASP A 315 14.07 53.37 -11.39
CA ASP A 315 13.05 54.38 -11.18
C ASP A 315 11.95 53.87 -10.24
N ASN A 316 11.26 54.81 -9.61
CA ASN A 316 10.00 54.57 -8.94
C ASN A 316 8.94 55.55 -9.51
N ASN A 317 7.70 55.45 -9.05
CA ASN A 317 6.60 56.27 -9.58
C ASN A 317 6.76 57.80 -9.43
N ARG A 318 7.77 58.28 -8.70
CA ARG A 318 8.00 59.71 -8.43
C ARG A 318 9.37 60.20 -8.90
N MET A 319 10.41 59.40 -8.71
CA MET A 319 11.80 59.77 -8.85
C MET A 319 12.55 58.73 -9.68
N VAL A 320 13.51 59.21 -10.46
CA VAL A 320 14.40 58.40 -11.28
C VAL A 320 15.82 58.56 -10.76
N ARG A 321 16.51 57.44 -10.54
CA ARG A 321 17.94 57.47 -10.18
C ARG A 321 18.79 57.76 -11.42
N ILE A 322 19.76 58.64 -11.26
CA ILE A 322 20.72 58.99 -12.32
C ILE A 322 22.08 58.42 -11.97
N ILE A 323 22.60 57.56 -12.83
CA ILE A 323 23.90 56.88 -12.68
C ILE A 323 25.02 57.82 -13.11
N SER A 324 24.83 58.49 -14.25
CA SER A 324 25.83 59.38 -14.82
C SER A 324 25.18 60.53 -15.58
N GLY A 325 25.92 61.63 -15.72
CA GLY A 325 25.49 62.81 -16.46
C GLY A 325 24.96 63.97 -15.60
N LEU A 326 24.76 63.81 -14.29
CA LEU A 326 24.40 64.92 -13.39
C LEU A 326 25.20 64.88 -12.09
N LYS A 327 25.48 66.07 -11.55
CA LYS A 327 26.14 66.26 -10.26
C LYS A 327 25.15 66.72 -9.20
N ASN A 328 25.44 66.41 -7.95
CA ASN A 328 24.63 66.86 -6.83
C ASN A 328 24.62 68.40 -6.75
N GLY A 329 23.44 68.99 -6.57
CA GLY A 329 23.22 70.44 -6.52
C GLY A 329 22.91 71.13 -7.85
N GLU A 330 22.90 70.41 -8.98
CA GLU A 330 22.51 70.98 -10.27
C GLU A 330 20.97 71.16 -10.36
N VAL A 331 20.53 72.32 -10.85
CA VAL A 331 19.10 72.64 -10.96
C VAL A 331 18.56 72.11 -12.28
N VAL A 332 17.57 71.24 -12.20
CA VAL A 332 16.94 70.58 -13.35
C VAL A 332 15.55 71.15 -13.61
N SER A 333 15.17 71.33 -14.88
CA SER A 333 13.82 71.77 -15.23
C SER A 333 12.78 70.65 -15.04
N LEU A 334 11.68 70.96 -14.36
CA LEU A 334 10.51 70.08 -14.25
C LEU A 334 9.63 70.11 -15.51
N THR A 335 9.73 71.19 -16.28
CA THR A 335 8.95 71.40 -17.51
C THR A 335 9.92 71.82 -18.62
N PRO A 336 10.62 70.85 -19.23
CA PRO A 336 11.53 71.13 -20.32
C PRO A 336 10.81 71.71 -21.55
N PRO A 337 11.43 72.64 -22.30
CA PRO A 337 10.80 73.26 -23.46
C PRO A 337 10.64 72.22 -24.59
N LEU A 338 9.40 71.92 -24.97
CA LEU A 338 9.02 70.95 -26.02
C LEU A 338 9.50 71.29 -27.45
N LYS A 339 10.34 72.31 -27.64
CA LYS A 339 10.86 72.74 -28.96
C LYS A 339 12.08 71.91 -29.39
N SER A 340 11.92 70.60 -29.50
CA SER A 340 12.69 69.66 -30.34
C SER A 340 12.41 68.21 -29.95
N ALA A 341 11.13 67.85 -29.76
CA ALA A 341 10.70 66.45 -29.80
C ALA A 341 10.14 66.18 -31.20
N GLY A 342 11.02 66.03 -32.18
CA GLY A 342 10.65 65.46 -33.47
C GLY A 342 10.30 63.99 -33.24
N VAL A 343 9.02 63.65 -33.35
CA VAL A 343 8.58 62.26 -33.48
C VAL A 343 8.92 61.85 -34.91
N GLU A 344 10.03 61.11 -35.07
CA GLU A 344 10.20 60.29 -36.27
C GLU A 344 9.44 58.99 -36.05
N PRO A 345 8.38 58.70 -36.84
CA PRO A 345 7.80 57.37 -36.85
C PRO A 345 8.81 56.42 -37.50
N SER A 346 9.33 55.46 -36.73
CA SER A 346 10.02 54.31 -37.29
C SER A 346 9.06 53.59 -38.23
N ALA A 347 9.38 53.60 -39.52
CA ALA A 347 8.61 52.98 -40.59
C ALA A 347 8.36 51.48 -40.34
N GLY A 348 7.11 51.05 -40.55
CA GLY A 348 6.80 49.63 -40.80
C GLY A 348 5.54 49.07 -40.14
N ILE A 349 4.38 49.73 -40.20
CA ILE A 349 3.09 49.04 -40.04
C ILE A 349 2.27 49.26 -41.31
N ILE A 350 2.09 48.18 -42.07
CA ILE A 350 1.17 48.11 -43.21
C ILE A 350 -0.25 48.05 -42.63
N PHE A 351 -1.01 49.12 -42.79
CA PHE A 351 -2.46 49.09 -42.63
C PHE A 351 -3.08 48.82 -44.01
N ALA A 352 -3.64 47.63 -44.19
CA ALA A 352 -4.51 47.34 -45.31
C ALA A 352 -5.89 47.96 -45.05
N GLU A 353 -6.33 48.80 -45.99
CA GLU A 353 -7.62 49.48 -46.01
C GLU A 353 -8.80 48.49 -45.96
N ARG A 354 -9.83 48.81 -45.17
CA ARG A 354 -11.18 48.27 -45.36
C ARG A 354 -12.14 49.42 -45.61
N ASN A 355 -12.76 49.36 -46.79
CA ASN A 355 -13.74 50.30 -47.30
C ASN A 355 -14.94 50.46 -46.36
N PHE A 356 -15.35 51.71 -46.19
CA PHE A 356 -16.68 52.11 -45.76
C PHE A 356 -17.70 51.78 -46.87
N VAL A 357 -18.85 51.20 -46.48
CA VAL A 357 -20.09 51.27 -47.26
C VAL A 357 -21.20 51.72 -46.32
N GLU A 358 -21.91 52.74 -46.78
CA GLU A 358 -22.99 53.48 -46.11
C GLU A 358 -24.28 52.66 -45.87
N GLU A 359 -25.08 53.19 -44.96
CA GLU A 359 -26.44 52.80 -44.59
C GLU A 359 -27.42 52.67 -45.77
N LYS A 360 -28.33 51.70 -45.68
CA LYS A 360 -29.75 51.95 -45.99
C LYS A 360 -30.69 50.96 -45.29
N THR A 361 -31.83 51.54 -44.93
CA THR A 361 -32.96 51.09 -44.13
C THR A 361 -33.83 49.96 -44.69
N PHE A 362 -34.56 49.32 -43.76
CA PHE A 362 -35.99 48.93 -43.79
C PHE A 362 -36.36 47.43 -43.79
N GLU A 363 -37.10 47.09 -42.71
CA GLU A 363 -38.20 46.12 -42.56
C GLU A 363 -38.04 44.62 -42.88
N GLY A 364 -38.30 43.82 -41.83
CA GLY A 364 -39.34 42.80 -41.92
C GLY A 364 -38.90 41.34 -41.83
N LYS A 365 -39.44 40.69 -40.79
CA LYS A 365 -39.74 39.26 -40.62
C LYS A 365 -38.71 38.34 -39.96
N SER A 366 -39.31 37.61 -39.04
CA SER A 366 -38.89 36.54 -38.16
C SER A 366 -38.37 35.28 -38.85
N VAL A 367 -37.60 34.51 -38.05
CA VAL A 367 -37.61 33.04 -37.87
C VAL A 367 -36.23 32.38 -38.05
N GLU A 368 -35.97 31.43 -37.14
CA GLU A 368 -35.01 30.32 -37.18
C GLU A 368 -33.57 30.53 -36.67
N GLN A 369 -33.35 30.06 -35.43
CA GLN A 369 -32.04 29.68 -34.90
C GLN A 369 -31.59 28.35 -35.53
N ALA A 370 -30.43 28.36 -36.20
CA ALA A 370 -29.65 27.17 -36.54
C ALA A 370 -28.40 27.10 -35.63
N PRO A 371 -27.87 25.89 -35.37
CA PRO A 371 -27.14 25.58 -34.13
C PRO A 371 -25.63 25.80 -34.20
N MET A 372 -25.03 25.98 -33.02
CA MET A 372 -23.58 25.99 -32.81
C MET A 372 -22.94 24.62 -33.11
N GLN A 373 -21.76 24.68 -33.72
CA GLN A 373 -20.87 23.55 -34.02
C GLN A 373 -20.26 22.96 -32.73
N LYS A 374 -20.26 21.64 -32.60
CA LYS A 374 -19.51 20.87 -31.60
C LYS A 374 -18.10 20.53 -32.11
N PRO A 375 -17.09 20.42 -31.24
CA PRO A 375 -15.85 19.71 -31.55
C PRO A 375 -16.09 18.19 -31.56
N LEU A 376 -15.29 17.50 -32.39
CA LEU A 376 -15.30 16.06 -32.60
C LEU A 376 -14.60 15.30 -31.45
N ASP A 377 -15.27 14.27 -30.93
CA ASP A 377 -14.79 12.90 -30.59
C ASP A 377 -15.59 12.30 -29.42
N GLU A 378 -16.83 11.86 -29.67
CA GLU A 378 -17.64 11.06 -28.72
C GLU A 378 -18.56 10.02 -29.40
N THR A 379 -18.43 9.77 -30.70
CA THR A 379 -19.46 9.02 -31.46
C THR A 379 -19.38 7.49 -31.36
N LYS A 380 -18.41 6.90 -30.65
CA LYS A 380 -18.32 5.42 -30.52
C LYS A 380 -18.99 4.85 -29.26
N SER A 381 -19.23 5.64 -28.19
CA SER A 381 -19.79 5.12 -26.92
C SER A 381 -21.31 5.20 -26.81
N THR A 382 -21.96 6.08 -27.58
CA THR A 382 -23.42 6.33 -27.49
C THR A 382 -24.27 5.34 -28.28
N GLU A 383 -23.74 4.74 -29.36
CA GLU A 383 -24.49 3.73 -30.15
C GLU A 383 -24.53 2.36 -29.46
N GLU A 384 -23.47 1.96 -28.77
CA GLU A 384 -23.41 0.69 -28.03
C GLU A 384 -24.28 0.70 -26.78
N THR A 385 -24.36 1.84 -26.08
CA THR A 385 -25.23 2.03 -24.91
C THR A 385 -26.71 2.11 -25.29
N GLY A 386 -27.04 2.66 -26.47
CA GLY A 386 -28.39 2.63 -27.04
C GLY A 386 -28.87 1.21 -27.37
N LYS A 387 -28.03 0.42 -28.06
CA LYS A 387 -28.33 -0.99 -28.39
C LYS A 387 -28.46 -1.89 -27.16
N MET A 388 -27.69 -1.62 -26.11
CA MET A 388 -27.83 -2.34 -24.82
C MET A 388 -29.16 -2.03 -24.13
N ARG A 389 -29.63 -0.78 -24.17
CA ARG A 389 -30.92 -0.37 -23.57
C ARG A 389 -32.12 -0.98 -24.29
N GLU A 390 -32.07 -1.10 -25.61
CA GLU A 390 -33.14 -1.75 -26.39
C GLU A 390 -33.17 -3.26 -26.17
N ARG A 391 -32.00 -3.92 -26.12
CA ARG A 391 -31.90 -5.34 -25.72
C ARG A 391 -32.43 -5.58 -24.31
N PHE A 392 -32.21 -4.66 -23.38
CA PHE A 392 -32.74 -4.80 -22.02
C PHE A 392 -34.27 -4.73 -21.96
N LYS A 393 -34.89 -3.96 -22.86
CA LYS A 393 -36.35 -3.82 -22.96
C LYS A 393 -37.03 -5.04 -23.59
N SER A 394 -36.36 -5.79 -24.47
CA SER A 394 -36.92 -6.96 -25.15
C SER A 394 -36.68 -8.32 -24.46
N MET A 395 -35.90 -8.38 -23.38
CA MET A 395 -35.66 -9.62 -22.63
C MET A 395 -36.83 -10.05 -21.72
N SER A 396 -37.03 -11.36 -21.59
CA SER A 396 -38.04 -11.93 -20.68
C SER A 396 -37.63 -11.77 -19.20
N SER A 397 -38.59 -11.91 -18.29
CA SER A 397 -38.36 -11.76 -16.84
C SER A 397 -37.29 -12.70 -16.29
N GLU A 398 -37.20 -13.93 -16.81
CA GLU A 398 -36.23 -14.94 -16.39
C GLU A 398 -34.79 -14.61 -16.82
N GLU A 399 -34.62 -13.98 -17.99
CA GLU A 399 -33.30 -13.55 -18.49
C GLU A 399 -32.75 -12.36 -17.71
N ARG A 400 -33.62 -11.42 -17.30
CA ARG A 400 -33.25 -10.29 -16.44
C ARG A 400 -32.76 -10.74 -15.06
N GLU A 401 -33.33 -11.82 -14.53
CA GLU A 401 -32.95 -12.36 -13.23
C GLU A 401 -31.60 -13.10 -13.27
N LYS A 402 -31.33 -13.83 -14.36
CA LYS A 402 -29.99 -14.43 -14.61
C LYS A 402 -28.90 -13.38 -14.77
N MET A 403 -29.19 -12.27 -15.47
CA MET A 403 -28.28 -11.13 -15.60
C MET A 403 -28.00 -10.47 -14.25
N ARG A 404 -29.04 -10.24 -13.41
CA ARG A 404 -28.86 -9.69 -12.06
C ARG A 404 -28.00 -10.58 -11.15
N LYS A 405 -28.13 -11.90 -11.26
CA LYS A 405 -27.28 -12.85 -10.51
C LYS A 405 -25.83 -12.84 -11.01
N ARG A 406 -25.58 -12.60 -12.30
CA ARG A 406 -24.21 -12.42 -12.84
C ARG A 406 -23.55 -11.13 -12.33
N PHE A 407 -24.26 -10.00 -12.36
CA PHE A 407 -23.73 -8.73 -11.85
C PHE A 407 -23.45 -8.73 -10.35
N ARG A 408 -24.20 -9.52 -9.57
CA ARG A 408 -23.97 -9.65 -8.12
C ARG A 408 -22.70 -10.43 -7.76
N ASN A 409 -22.15 -11.18 -8.72
CA ASN A 409 -21.01 -12.07 -8.51
C ASN A 409 -19.75 -11.59 -9.26
N MET A 410 -19.74 -10.35 -9.78
CA MET A 410 -18.58 -9.78 -10.47
C MET A 410 -17.65 -9.08 -9.46
N PRO A 411 -16.34 -9.37 -9.44
CA PRO A 411 -15.37 -8.64 -8.62
C PRO A 411 -15.14 -7.23 -9.18
N ALA A 412 -14.81 -6.28 -8.31
CA ALA A 412 -14.89 -4.83 -8.57
C ALA A 412 -13.81 -4.23 -9.52
N GLU A 413 -13.21 -5.01 -10.43
CA GLU A 413 -12.16 -4.54 -11.34
C GLU A 413 -12.37 -4.88 -12.83
N GLU A 414 -13.59 -5.21 -13.27
CA GLU A 414 -13.96 -5.20 -14.70
C GLU A 414 -15.02 -4.14 -15.02
#